data_AF-A0A923WIG0-F1
#
_entry.id   AF-A0A923WIG0-F1
#
_cell.length_a   1.000
_cell.length_b   1.000
_cell.length_c   1.000
_cell.angle_alpha   90.00
_cell.angle_beta   90.00
_cell.angle_gamma   90.00
#
_symmetry.space_group_name_H-M   'P 1'
#
loop_
_entity.id
_entity.type
_entity.pdbx_description
1 polymer ?
#
loop_
_entity_poly.entity_id
_entity_poly.type
_entity_poly.pdbx_seq_one_letter_code
_entity_poly.pdbx_strand_id
1 'polypeptide(L)'
;MAIRVWCPFFCSQFMRLYLLPLTFWMLGGICSAGHPVRSLLEIRHEGLIIQQWDNSCGAAALATILRFYKRIPITEEETARGMLRQTTPLRVRTRGGFSLLDMKAYLARIGFDSDGYNNMTLDDLADKTPVIVPLTTKGYHHFVVVRTVTRDGVDIADPSFGNYQLKKVQFNARWTGIGFEVGSKR
;
A
#
# COMPACT_ATOMS: atom_id res chain seq x y z
N MET A 1 -3.00 -40.89 -46.53
CA MET A 1 -2.54 -41.54 -47.77
C MET A 1 -1.12 -41.06 -48.03
N ALA A 2 -0.17 -42.00 -48.04
CA ALA A 2 1.27 -41.77 -48.10
C ALA A 2 1.75 -41.53 -49.56
N ILE A 3 3.08 -41.54 -49.75
CA ILE A 3 3.90 -41.44 -50.99
C ILE A 3 4.49 -40.02 -51.12
N ARG A 4 5.76 -39.69 -50.79
CA ARG A 4 7.09 -40.33 -50.90
C ARG A 4 7.68 -40.31 -52.34
N VAL A 5 8.72 -39.48 -52.49
CA VAL A 5 9.98 -39.62 -53.27
C VAL A 5 9.99 -39.38 -54.80
N TRP A 6 10.86 -38.45 -55.25
CA TRP A 6 12.00 -38.60 -56.22
C TRP A 6 12.52 -37.18 -56.62
N CYS A 7 13.72 -36.70 -56.23
CA CYS A 7 15.09 -36.93 -56.76
C CYS A 7 15.29 -36.51 -58.24
N PRO A 8 16.50 -36.19 -58.77
CA PRO A 8 17.68 -35.44 -58.26
C PRO A 8 18.37 -34.54 -59.36
N PHE A 9 19.53 -33.94 -59.02
CA PHE A 9 20.60 -33.43 -59.93
C PHE A 9 20.25 -32.18 -60.79
N PHE A 10 21.10 -31.20 -61.06
CA PHE A 10 22.56 -31.11 -61.13
C PHE A 10 22.93 -29.61 -61.19
N CYS A 11 24.23 -29.35 -61.17
CA CYS A 11 24.93 -28.20 -61.74
C CYS A 11 25.40 -27.10 -60.77
N SER A 12 26.67 -27.27 -60.42
CA SER A 12 27.65 -26.26 -60.06
C SER A 12 27.47 -24.92 -60.78
N GLN A 13 27.83 -23.81 -60.14
CA GLN A 13 29.16 -23.18 -60.26
C GLN A 13 29.12 -21.78 -59.60
N PHE A 14 30.29 -21.24 -59.28
CA PHE A 14 30.56 -19.89 -58.75
C PHE A 14 30.52 -19.68 -57.24
N MET A 15 31.56 -20.24 -56.62
CA MET A 15 32.53 -19.50 -55.82
C MET A 15 32.35 -17.97 -55.81
N ARG A 16 31.83 -17.44 -54.70
CA ARG A 16 32.10 -16.09 -54.23
C ARG A 16 32.41 -16.15 -52.74
N LEU A 17 33.69 -16.04 -52.41
CA LEU A 17 34.18 -15.74 -51.08
C LEU A 17 33.50 -14.47 -50.56
N TYR A 18 32.70 -14.58 -49.51
CA TYR A 18 32.52 -13.50 -48.55
C TYR A 18 32.57 -14.11 -47.15
N LEU A 19 33.75 -13.99 -46.54
CA LEU A 19 33.99 -14.25 -45.13
C LEU A 19 33.06 -13.34 -44.31
N LEU A 20 32.19 -13.95 -43.51
CA LEU A 20 31.58 -13.28 -42.36
C LEU A 20 32.69 -12.91 -41.37
N PRO A 21 32.57 -11.75 -40.71
CA PRO A 21 32.48 -11.84 -39.26
C PRO A 21 31.22 -11.15 -38.74
N LEU A 22 30.31 -12.01 -38.30
CA LEU A 22 29.09 -11.75 -37.57
C LEU A 22 29.45 -11.42 -36.11
N THR A 23 30.22 -10.37 -35.85
CA THR A 23 30.73 -10.06 -34.50
C THR A 23 30.91 -8.56 -34.25
N PHE A 24 29.83 -7.78 -34.27
CA PHE A 24 29.90 -6.41 -33.71
C PHE A 24 28.54 -5.87 -33.25
N TRP A 25 27.77 -6.65 -32.48
CA TRP A 25 26.54 -6.19 -31.81
C TRP A 25 26.34 -6.86 -30.43
N MET A 26 27.43 -7.09 -29.68
CA MET A 26 27.33 -7.72 -28.34
C MET A 26 28.13 -7.03 -27.23
N LEU A 27 28.32 -5.72 -27.30
CA LEU A 27 28.83 -4.94 -26.16
C LEU A 27 28.08 -3.60 -26.03
N GLY A 28 26.75 -3.64 -26.19
CA GLY A 28 25.90 -2.63 -25.56
C GLY A 28 26.03 -2.82 -24.06
N GLY A 29 26.88 -2.03 -23.43
CA GLY A 29 27.19 -2.11 -22.02
C GLY A 29 25.92 -2.25 -21.19
N ILE A 30 25.96 -3.17 -20.24
CA ILE A 30 25.05 -3.17 -19.11
C ILE A 30 25.37 -1.88 -18.35
N CYS A 31 24.75 -0.78 -18.75
CA CYS A 31 24.62 0.37 -17.88
C CYS A 31 23.81 -0.15 -16.70
N SER A 32 24.50 -0.52 -15.62
CA SER A 32 23.88 -0.76 -14.33
C SER A 32 23.21 0.56 -13.98
N ALA A 33 21.90 0.65 -14.24
CA ALA A 33 21.11 1.79 -13.82
C ALA A 33 21.18 1.79 -12.29
N GLY A 34 22.10 2.59 -11.74
CA GLY A 34 22.25 2.73 -10.30
C GLY A 34 20.88 3.04 -9.72
N HIS A 35 20.46 2.28 -8.71
CA HIS A 35 19.19 2.54 -8.05
C HIS A 35 19.14 4.03 -7.65
N PRO A 36 18.06 4.75 -7.96
CA PRO A 36 17.97 6.15 -7.62
C PRO A 36 18.19 6.31 -6.11
N VAL A 37 19.10 7.21 -5.74
CA VAL A 37 19.38 7.49 -4.33
C VAL A 37 18.14 8.13 -3.73
N ARG A 38 17.48 7.41 -2.81
CA ARG A 38 16.29 7.88 -2.10
C ARG A 38 16.67 8.51 -0.77
N SER A 39 15.96 9.56 -0.37
CA SER A 39 16.17 10.18 0.94
C SER A 39 15.59 9.30 2.07
N LEU A 40 16.12 9.44 3.28
CA LEU A 40 15.55 8.75 4.46
C LEU A 40 14.09 9.12 4.71
N LEU A 41 13.70 10.36 4.37
CA LEU A 41 12.32 10.83 4.48
C LEU A 41 11.41 10.13 3.46
N GLU A 42 11.87 9.99 2.22
CA GLU A 42 11.15 9.27 1.16
C GLU A 42 10.92 7.81 1.53
N ILE A 43 11.95 7.13 2.03
CA ILE A 43 11.85 5.75 2.51
C ILE A 43 10.86 5.66 3.68
N ARG A 44 10.89 6.63 4.60
CA ARG A 44 9.95 6.68 5.73
C ARG A 44 8.49 6.89 5.28
N HIS A 45 8.25 7.59 4.18
CA HIS A 45 6.89 7.88 3.69
C HIS A 45 6.42 6.90 2.60
N GLU A 46 7.21 5.87 2.30
CA GLU A 46 6.90 4.89 1.25
C GLU A 46 5.56 4.17 1.53
N GLY A 47 4.67 4.13 0.53
CA GLY A 47 3.39 3.43 0.65
C GLY A 47 2.44 4.01 1.71
N LEU A 48 2.58 5.30 2.04
CA LEU A 48 1.78 6.00 3.03
C LEU A 48 1.34 7.36 2.51
N ILE A 49 0.11 7.77 2.81
CA ILE A 49 -0.36 9.14 2.60
C ILE A 49 -0.15 9.92 3.89
N ILE A 50 0.77 10.88 3.86
CA ILE A 50 1.02 11.79 4.99
C ILE A 50 -0.13 12.79 5.09
N GLN A 51 -0.61 13.01 6.32
CA GLN A 51 -1.68 13.95 6.57
C GLN A 51 -1.20 15.40 6.38
N GLN A 52 -2.06 16.24 5.81
CA GLN A 52 -1.80 17.67 5.66
C GLN A 52 -2.54 18.54 6.67
N TRP A 53 -3.56 17.98 7.35
CA TRP A 53 -4.36 18.69 8.35
C TRP A 53 -4.33 17.98 9.72
N ASP A 54 -4.42 18.73 10.81
CA ASP A 54 -4.26 18.16 12.15
C ASP A 54 -5.34 17.11 12.51
N ASN A 55 -6.57 17.31 12.02
CA ASN A 55 -7.73 16.46 12.34
C ASN A 55 -8.02 15.38 11.26
N SER A 56 -7.15 15.22 10.26
CA SER A 56 -7.40 14.33 9.12
C SER A 56 -6.65 12.99 9.20
N CYS A 57 -6.04 12.66 10.33
CA CYS A 57 -5.36 11.38 10.54
C CYS A 57 -6.17 10.15 10.10
N GLY A 58 -7.45 10.09 10.47
CA GLY A 58 -8.37 9.03 10.05
C GLY A 58 -8.62 9.03 8.54
N ALA A 59 -8.70 10.20 7.91
CA ALA A 59 -8.84 10.32 6.46
C ALA A 59 -7.58 9.84 5.73
N ALA A 60 -6.40 10.24 6.20
CA ALA A 60 -5.12 9.85 5.62
C ALA A 60 -4.82 8.35 5.82
N ALA A 61 -5.13 7.79 7.00
CA ALA A 61 -5.03 6.36 7.26
C ALA A 61 -5.96 5.56 6.33
N LEU A 62 -7.21 5.99 6.18
CA LEU A 62 -8.16 5.34 5.29
C LEU A 62 -7.75 5.46 3.82
N ALA A 63 -7.32 6.65 3.39
CA ALA A 63 -6.84 6.88 2.04
C ALA A 63 -5.60 6.03 1.73
N THR A 64 -4.72 5.80 2.71
CA THR A 64 -3.56 4.89 2.59
C THR A 64 -4.00 3.47 2.29
N ILE A 65 -4.97 2.92 3.04
CA ILE A 65 -5.50 1.58 2.77
C ILE A 65 -6.15 1.51 1.39
N LEU A 66 -7.02 2.47 1.08
CA LEU A 66 -7.72 2.50 -0.21
C LEU A 66 -6.74 2.58 -1.38
N ARG A 67 -5.70 3.41 -1.27
CA ARG A 67 -4.74 3.63 -2.34
C ARG A 67 -3.77 2.48 -2.53
N PHE A 68 -3.09 2.06 -1.47
CA PHE A 68 -1.99 1.11 -1.62
C PHE A 68 -2.47 -0.34 -1.56
N TYR A 69 -3.52 -0.63 -0.79
CA TYR A 69 -4.01 -2.00 -0.60
C TYR A 69 -5.23 -2.33 -1.46
N LYS A 70 -6.16 -1.38 -1.64
CA LYS A 70 -7.33 -1.57 -2.52
C LYS A 70 -7.14 -1.01 -3.93
N ARG A 71 -5.98 -0.41 -4.23
CA ARG A 71 -5.60 0.15 -5.54
C ARG A 71 -6.58 1.20 -6.08
N ILE A 72 -7.19 1.98 -5.19
CA ILE A 72 -8.07 3.09 -5.56
C ILE A 72 -7.24 4.38 -5.56
N PRO A 73 -7.15 5.10 -6.70
CA PRO A 73 -6.39 6.34 -6.77
C PRO A 73 -7.14 7.46 -6.03
N ILE A 74 -7.00 7.51 -4.71
CA ILE A 74 -7.64 8.50 -3.85
C ILE A 74 -6.62 9.28 -3.03
N THR A 75 -6.97 10.52 -2.75
CA THR A 75 -6.22 11.44 -1.89
C THR A 75 -6.82 11.55 -0.49
N GLU A 76 -6.05 12.09 0.44
CA GLU A 76 -6.53 12.49 1.77
C GLU A 76 -7.72 13.46 1.67
N GLU A 77 -7.61 14.46 0.80
CA GLU A 77 -8.62 15.50 0.61
C GLU A 77 -9.96 14.93 0.13
N GLU A 78 -9.93 14.05 -0.86
CA GLU A 78 -11.13 13.39 -1.39
C GLU A 78 -11.79 12.48 -0.33
N THR A 79 -10.96 11.77 0.44
CA THR A 79 -11.44 10.91 1.53
C THR A 79 -12.07 11.75 2.65
N ALA A 80 -11.41 12.83 3.06
CA ALA A 80 -11.91 13.77 4.07
C ALA A 80 -13.22 14.43 3.63
N ARG A 81 -13.28 14.98 2.41
CA ARG A 81 -14.51 15.55 1.83
C ARG A 81 -15.62 14.52 1.73
N GLY A 82 -15.26 13.28 1.36
CA GLY A 82 -16.18 12.16 1.28
C GLY A 82 -16.86 11.86 2.62
N MET A 83 -16.09 11.84 3.71
CA MET A 83 -16.61 11.64 5.07
C MET A 83 -17.43 12.85 5.55
N LEU A 84 -16.99 14.08 5.26
CA LEU A 84 -17.70 15.32 5.60
C LEU A 84 -19.08 15.47 4.93
N ARG A 85 -19.46 14.59 3.99
CA ARG A 85 -20.84 14.55 3.47
C ARG A 85 -21.84 13.91 4.44
N GLN A 86 -21.37 13.14 5.41
CA GLN A 86 -22.20 12.43 6.40
C GLN A 86 -22.00 12.94 7.83
N THR A 87 -21.02 13.83 8.03
CA THR A 87 -20.70 14.43 9.34
C THR A 87 -20.42 15.91 9.16
N THR A 88 -20.52 16.71 10.23
CA THR A 88 -20.26 18.15 10.13
C THR A 88 -18.82 18.49 10.52
N PRO A 89 -18.17 19.47 9.86
CA PRO A 89 -16.82 19.90 10.22
C PRO A 89 -16.69 20.29 11.70
N LEU A 90 -17.73 20.91 12.27
CA LEU A 90 -17.75 21.25 13.70
C LEU A 90 -17.64 20.01 14.58
N ARG A 91 -18.38 18.94 14.30
CA ARG A 91 -18.32 17.69 15.08
C ARG A 91 -16.96 17.02 15.00
N VAL A 92 -16.33 17.02 13.82
CA VAL A 92 -14.98 16.47 13.63
C VAL A 92 -13.97 17.27 14.46
N ARG A 93 -14.04 18.61 14.42
CA ARG A 93 -13.16 19.48 15.22
C ARG A 93 -13.36 19.30 16.72
N THR A 94 -14.60 19.23 17.20
CA THR A 94 -14.90 19.03 18.64
C THR A 94 -14.35 17.70 19.16
N ARG A 95 -14.33 16.66 18.32
CA ARG A 95 -13.76 15.35 18.68
C ARG A 95 -12.24 15.26 18.50
N GLY A 96 -11.64 16.22 17.80
CA GLY A 96 -10.22 16.19 17.43
C GLY A 96 -9.90 15.27 16.23
N GLY A 97 -10.89 14.87 15.43
CA GLY A 97 -10.68 14.00 14.26
C GLY A 97 -11.92 13.26 13.78
N PHE A 98 -11.76 12.53 12.67
CA PHE A 98 -12.77 11.62 12.14
C PHE A 98 -12.93 10.38 13.04
N SER A 99 -14.16 9.88 13.20
CA SER A 99 -14.42 8.65 13.95
C SER A 99 -14.44 7.42 13.03
N LEU A 100 -14.32 6.22 13.62
CA LEU A 100 -14.50 4.95 12.90
C LEU A 100 -15.88 4.86 12.23
N LEU A 101 -16.92 5.47 12.83
CA LEU A 101 -18.26 5.52 12.25
C LEU A 101 -18.30 6.39 10.98
N ASP A 102 -17.59 7.53 10.98
CA ASP A 102 -17.49 8.39 9.79
C ASP A 102 -16.80 7.64 8.64
N MET A 103 -15.75 6.86 8.94
CA MET A 103 -15.07 5.99 7.97
C MET A 103 -15.99 4.89 7.43
N LYS A 104 -16.71 4.18 8.30
CA LYS A 104 -17.65 3.11 7.91
C LYS A 104 -18.76 3.65 7.00
N ALA A 105 -19.34 4.79 7.35
CA ALA A 105 -20.40 5.40 6.56
C ALA A 105 -19.91 5.83 5.17
N TYR A 106 -18.67 6.34 5.07
CA TYR A 106 -18.05 6.70 3.81
C TYR A 106 -17.73 5.48 2.94
N LEU A 107 -17.12 4.45 3.51
CA LEU A 107 -16.82 3.18 2.82
C LEU A 107 -18.09 2.54 2.25
N ALA A 108 -19.16 2.48 3.04
CA ALA A 108 -20.44 1.95 2.58
C ALA A 108 -20.98 2.71 1.35
N ARG A 109 -20.80 4.03 1.28
CA ARG A 109 -21.23 4.86 0.14
C ARG A 109 -20.41 4.60 -1.12
N ILE A 110 -19.13 4.28 -0.99
CA ILE A 110 -18.25 3.94 -2.12
C ILE A 110 -18.24 2.44 -2.45
N GLY A 111 -19.16 1.67 -1.84
CA GLY A 111 -19.38 0.25 -2.13
C GLY A 111 -18.43 -0.69 -1.41
N PHE A 112 -17.78 -0.27 -0.33
CA PHE A 112 -16.91 -1.14 0.47
C PHE A 112 -17.63 -1.65 1.72
N ASP A 113 -17.32 -2.88 2.08
CA ASP A 113 -17.63 -3.42 3.41
C ASP A 113 -16.55 -3.02 4.41
N SER A 114 -16.92 -2.91 5.68
CA SER A 114 -15.98 -2.55 6.75
C SER A 114 -16.53 -2.89 8.13
N ASP A 115 -15.65 -3.40 8.98
CA ASP A 115 -16.00 -3.87 10.31
C ASP A 115 -15.09 -3.28 11.37
N GLY A 116 -15.72 -2.92 12.50
CA GLY A 116 -15.04 -2.45 13.70
C GLY A 116 -15.08 -3.55 14.75
N TYR A 117 -13.93 -3.90 15.27
CA TYR A 117 -13.74 -4.91 16.30
C TYR A 117 -13.29 -4.24 17.60
N ASN A 118 -13.61 -4.89 18.71
CA ASN A 118 -13.17 -4.50 20.05
C ASN A 118 -12.56 -5.71 20.76
N ASN A 119 -11.72 -5.47 21.77
CA ASN A 119 -10.98 -6.50 22.53
C ASN A 119 -10.19 -7.48 21.65
N MET A 120 -9.62 -6.99 20.54
CA MET A 120 -8.76 -7.80 19.69
C MET A 120 -7.45 -8.14 20.38
N THR A 121 -6.89 -9.29 20.04
CA THR A 121 -5.53 -9.70 20.37
C THR A 121 -4.54 -9.28 19.28
N LEU A 122 -3.24 -9.42 19.56
CA LEU A 122 -2.22 -9.22 18.53
C LEU A 122 -2.30 -10.25 17.40
N ASP A 123 -2.78 -11.45 17.68
CA ASP A 123 -2.93 -12.51 16.70
C ASP A 123 -4.12 -12.19 15.78
N ASP A 124 -5.24 -11.69 16.33
CA ASP A 124 -6.36 -11.20 15.51
C ASP A 124 -5.94 -10.06 14.58
N LEU A 125 -5.08 -9.15 15.07
CA LEU A 125 -4.52 -8.10 14.23
C LEU A 125 -3.64 -8.67 13.12
N ALA A 126 -2.78 -9.65 13.44
CA ALA A 126 -1.89 -10.28 12.47
C ALA A 126 -2.68 -10.85 11.28
N ASP A 127 -3.77 -11.57 11.57
CA ASP A 127 -4.62 -12.23 10.59
C ASP A 127 -5.42 -11.25 9.72
N LYS A 128 -5.71 -10.05 10.25
CA LYS A 128 -6.56 -9.05 9.60
C LYS A 128 -5.80 -7.91 8.93
N THR A 129 -4.47 -7.90 9.02
CA THR A 129 -3.67 -6.81 8.45
C THR A 129 -3.90 -6.64 6.94
N PRO A 130 -4.01 -5.40 6.42
CA PRO A 130 -3.87 -4.12 7.12
C PRO A 130 -5.13 -3.68 7.87
N VAL A 131 -4.95 -3.16 9.09
CA VAL A 131 -6.05 -2.68 9.96
C VAL A 131 -5.79 -1.26 10.42
N ILE A 132 -6.82 -0.41 10.45
CA ILE A 132 -6.75 0.91 11.09
C ILE A 132 -6.99 0.74 12.58
N VAL A 133 -6.08 1.23 13.42
CA VAL A 133 -6.19 1.13 14.88
C VAL A 133 -6.08 2.52 15.52
N PRO A 134 -6.88 2.83 16.56
CA PRO A 134 -6.63 3.97 17.40
C PRO A 134 -5.47 3.66 18.36
N LEU A 135 -4.48 4.54 18.41
CA LEU A 135 -3.42 4.54 19.40
C LEU A 135 -3.49 5.79 20.27
N THR A 136 -3.07 5.64 21.52
CA THR A 136 -2.88 6.78 22.44
C THR A 136 -1.40 6.97 22.71
N THR A 137 -0.86 8.13 22.32
CA THR A 137 0.54 8.50 22.57
C THR A 137 0.58 9.83 23.30
N LYS A 138 1.16 9.84 24.51
CA LYS A 138 1.30 11.05 25.35
C LYS A 138 -0.03 11.80 25.59
N GLY A 139 -1.14 11.06 25.71
CA GLY A 139 -2.48 11.63 25.93
C GLY A 139 -3.22 12.08 24.66
N TYR A 140 -2.60 11.93 23.48
CA TYR A 140 -3.25 12.23 22.20
C TYR A 140 -3.73 10.94 21.52
N HIS A 141 -4.97 10.95 21.05
CA HIS A 141 -5.55 9.88 20.26
C HIS A 141 -5.24 10.11 18.78
N HIS A 142 -4.75 9.07 18.11
CA HIS A 142 -4.39 9.13 16.71
C HIS A 142 -4.70 7.81 16.01
N PHE A 143 -5.12 7.87 14.74
CA PHE A 143 -5.35 6.68 13.92
C PHE A 143 -4.11 6.33 13.12
N VAL A 144 -3.66 5.09 13.22
CA VAL A 144 -2.55 4.55 12.42
C VAL A 144 -3.00 3.31 11.67
N VAL A 145 -2.26 2.94 10.64
CA VAL A 145 -2.45 1.67 9.93
C VAL A 145 -1.42 0.66 10.44
N VAL A 146 -1.88 -0.46 11.00
CA VAL A 146 -1.02 -1.62 11.24
C VAL A 146 -0.89 -2.37 9.92
N ARG A 147 0.33 -2.41 9.37
CA ARG A 147 0.60 -3.06 8.08
C ARG A 147 0.82 -4.56 8.20
N THR A 148 1.57 -4.95 9.22
CA THR A 148 1.85 -6.35 9.53
C THR A 148 2.26 -6.47 10.99
N VAL A 149 2.00 -7.64 11.58
CA VAL A 149 2.47 -8.02 12.90
C VAL A 149 3.53 -9.09 12.69
N THR A 150 4.77 -8.78 13.00
CA THR A 150 5.89 -9.72 12.84
C THR A 150 6.17 -10.44 14.15
N ARG A 151 7.14 -11.36 14.14
CA ARG A 151 7.63 -11.96 15.38
C ARG A 151 8.24 -10.90 16.30
N ASP A 152 8.97 -9.96 15.73
CA ASP A 152 9.82 -9.03 16.47
C ASP A 152 9.09 -7.73 16.86
N GLY A 153 8.00 -7.36 16.16
CA GLY A 153 7.25 -6.14 16.42
C GLY A 153 5.97 -5.97 15.61
N VAL A 154 5.46 -4.74 15.60
CA VAL A 154 4.28 -4.31 14.85
C VAL A 154 4.71 -3.19 13.91
N ASP A 155 4.52 -3.38 12.61
CA ASP A 155 4.86 -2.38 11.60
C ASP A 155 3.70 -1.42 11.40
N ILE A 156 3.98 -0.14 11.58
CA ILE A 156 2.99 0.93 11.63
C ILE A 156 3.25 1.91 10.48
N ALA A 157 2.16 2.29 9.82
CA ALA A 157 2.09 3.43 8.92
C ALA A 157 1.29 4.53 9.65
N ASP A 158 2.01 5.53 10.16
CA ASP A 158 1.43 6.64 10.91
C ASP A 158 1.34 7.88 10.00
N PRO A 159 0.13 8.36 9.65
CA PRO A 159 -0.02 9.50 8.76
C PRO A 159 0.66 10.79 9.24
N SER A 160 0.95 10.95 10.53
CA SER A 160 1.60 12.16 11.06
C SER A 160 3.12 12.08 10.99
N PHE A 161 3.69 10.88 11.19
CA PHE A 161 5.14 10.71 11.35
C PHE A 161 5.81 9.89 10.25
N GLY A 162 5.08 8.96 9.65
CA GLY A 162 5.59 8.02 8.66
C GLY A 162 5.66 6.58 9.15
N ASN A 163 6.49 5.78 8.48
CA ASN A 163 6.64 4.35 8.74
C ASN A 163 7.62 4.09 9.88
N TYR A 164 7.22 3.27 10.85
CA TYR A 164 8.10 2.78 11.92
C TYR A 164 7.60 1.45 12.46
N GLN A 165 8.45 0.80 13.28
CA GLN A 165 8.12 -0.44 13.97
C GLN A 165 8.13 -0.21 15.48
N LEU A 166 7.14 -0.77 16.18
CA LEU A 166 7.10 -0.83 17.65
C LEU A 166 7.30 -2.26 18.11
N LYS A 167 7.95 -2.44 19.27
CA LYS A 167 7.91 -3.73 19.97
C LYS A 167 6.49 -4.03 20.41
N LYS A 168 6.08 -5.30 20.42
CA LYS A 168 4.72 -5.74 20.81
C LYS A 168 4.28 -5.16 22.17
N VAL A 169 5.18 -5.15 23.15
CA VAL A 169 4.92 -4.57 24.49
C VAL A 169 4.63 -3.08 24.42
N GLN A 170 5.36 -2.33 23.60
CA GLN A 170 5.18 -0.88 23.44
C GLN A 170 3.88 -0.56 22.69
N PHE A 171 3.52 -1.40 21.71
CA PHE A 171 2.26 -1.27 21.00
C PHE A 171 1.06 -1.54 21.92
N ASN A 172 1.08 -2.67 22.64
CA ASN A 172 -0.01 -3.04 23.57
C ASN A 172 -0.23 -2.01 24.68
N ALA A 173 0.82 -1.32 25.14
CA ALA A 173 0.69 -0.25 26.13
C ALA A 173 -0.07 0.99 25.62
N ARG A 174 -0.16 1.17 24.29
CA ARG A 174 -0.78 2.35 23.64
C ARG A 174 -2.09 2.03 22.95
N TRP A 175 -2.34 0.75 22.70
CA TRP A 175 -3.47 0.25 21.93
C TRP A 175 -4.60 -0.18 22.85
N THR A 176 -5.83 0.18 22.49
CA THR A 176 -7.03 -0.09 23.29
C THR A 176 -7.76 -1.39 22.93
N GLY A 177 -7.20 -2.21 22.03
CA GLY A 177 -7.86 -3.44 21.56
C GLY A 177 -8.89 -3.22 20.44
N ILE A 178 -8.99 -1.99 19.91
CA ILE A 178 -9.92 -1.65 18.82
C ILE A 178 -9.21 -1.80 17.48
N GLY A 179 -9.86 -2.40 16.49
CA GLY A 179 -9.38 -2.47 15.12
C GLY A 179 -10.50 -2.21 14.11
N PHE A 180 -10.17 -1.58 12.99
CA PHE A 180 -11.09 -1.29 11.91
C PHE A 180 -10.57 -1.85 10.59
N GLU A 181 -11.28 -2.85 10.08
CA GLU A 181 -10.95 -3.58 8.86
C GLU A 181 -11.72 -3.00 7.67
N VAL A 182 -11.01 -2.84 6.54
CA VAL A 182 -11.62 -2.48 5.26
C VAL A 182 -11.76 -3.75 4.41
N GLY A 183 -13.01 -4.18 4.22
CA GLY A 183 -13.37 -5.39 3.51
C GLY A 183 -13.30 -5.27 1.99
N SER A 184 -14.02 -6.15 1.30
CA SER A 184 -14.10 -6.18 -0.15
C SER A 184 -15.05 -5.12 -0.70
N LYS A 185 -14.93 -4.84 -1.99
CA LYS A 185 -15.88 -4.01 -2.72
C LYS A 185 -17.08 -4.87 -3.13
N ARG A 186 -18.29 -4.39 -2.85
CA ARG A 186 -19.57 -4.95 -3.32
C ARG A 186 -19.82 -4.66 -4.79
#